data_AF-A0AAJ0EZE7-F1
#
_entry.id   AF-A0AAJ0EZE7-F1
#
_cell.length_a   1.000
_cell.length_b   1.000
_cell.length_c   1.000
_cell.angle_alpha   90.00
_cell.angle_beta   90.00
_cell.angle_gamma   90.00
#
_symmetry.space_group_name_H-M   'P 1'
#
loop_
_entity.id
_entity.type
_entity.pdbx_description
1 polymer ?
#
loop_
_entity_poly.entity_id
_entity_poly.type
_entity_poly.pdbx_seq_one_letter_code
_entity_poly.pdbx_strand_id
1 'polypeptide(L)'
;MGCEEEDITGIWPVGVSYTADHLNWGTPSTISEISFRGANVGLDIGTHAKMQIHDNAISAFEGADDENIFERTLNSWESLPTLAKDALTDVQYEKTQVPFNDADLQAQMDAAYQERFFAGIPEVADCDLVEDRPPKVDTPDDPPVTVTTSAPKTEPTGA
;
A
#
# COMPACT_ATOMS: atom_id res chain seq x y z
N MET A 1 -22.39 0.29 -4.38
CA MET A 1 -21.58 1.51 -4.52
C MET A 1 -20.16 1.01 -4.72
N GLY A 2 -19.50 1.35 -5.85
CA GLY A 2 -18.13 0.88 -6.11
C GLY A 2 -17.88 0.17 -7.45
N CYS A 3 -18.66 0.46 -8.51
CA CYS A 3 -18.39 -0.10 -9.85
C CYS A 3 -18.06 0.97 -10.90
N GLU A 4 -18.04 2.25 -10.53
CA GLU A 4 -17.52 3.31 -11.40
C GLU A 4 -16.04 3.50 -11.05
N GLU A 5 -15.13 3.23 -11.99
CA GLU A 5 -13.68 3.39 -11.82
C GLU A 5 -13.29 4.83 -11.40
N GLU A 6 -14.18 5.79 -11.59
CA GLU A 6 -14.01 7.20 -11.26
C GLU A 6 -14.51 7.56 -9.84
N ASP A 7 -15.24 6.68 -9.15
CA ASP A 7 -15.72 6.91 -7.79
C ASP A 7 -14.64 6.54 -6.76
N ILE A 8 -13.70 7.47 -6.57
CA ILE A 8 -12.64 7.35 -5.55
C ILE A 8 -13.16 7.52 -4.12
N THR A 9 -14.44 7.89 -3.91
CA THR A 9 -15.00 8.10 -2.57
C THR A 9 -15.12 6.80 -1.78
N GLY A 10 -15.01 5.65 -2.45
CA GLY A 10 -14.90 4.33 -1.82
C GLY A 10 -13.48 3.91 -1.42
N ILE A 11 -12.44 4.69 -1.75
CA ILE A 11 -11.05 4.34 -1.44
C ILE A 11 -10.74 4.77 -0.01
N TRP A 12 -10.87 3.81 0.91
CA TRP A 12 -10.51 3.98 2.32
C TRP A 12 -9.28 3.13 2.68
N PRO A 13 -8.33 3.65 3.48
CA PRO A 13 -7.21 2.84 3.97
C PRO A 13 -7.70 1.60 4.73
N VAL A 14 -7.27 0.43 4.27
CA VAL A 14 -7.60 -0.87 4.87
C VAL A 14 -6.74 -1.19 6.09
N GLY A 15 -5.60 -0.51 6.22
CA GLY A 15 -4.63 -0.73 7.28
C GLY A 15 -3.50 0.29 7.21
N VAL A 16 -2.76 0.39 8.31
CA VAL A 16 -1.51 1.16 8.38
C VAL A 16 -0.52 0.34 9.20
N SER A 17 0.71 0.27 8.69
CA SER A 17 1.87 -0.21 9.42
C SER A 17 2.85 0.94 9.59
N TYR A 18 3.58 0.93 10.69
CA TYR A 18 4.57 1.94 11.02
C TYR A 18 5.83 1.29 11.59
N THR A 19 7.00 1.83 11.27
CA THR A 19 8.27 1.32 11.82
C THR A 19 8.33 1.59 13.32
N ALA A 20 8.43 0.52 14.10
CA ALA A 20 8.73 0.56 15.53
C ALA A 20 10.26 0.52 15.77
N ASP A 21 11.00 -0.08 14.83
CA ASP A 21 12.46 -0.08 14.70
C ASP A 21 12.82 -0.40 13.23
N HIS A 22 14.07 -0.22 12.80
CA HIS A 22 14.56 -0.27 11.41
C HIS A 22 14.23 -1.55 10.62
N LEU A 23 13.73 -2.61 11.26
CA LEU A 23 13.18 -3.83 10.65
C LEU A 23 11.93 -4.37 11.35
N ASN A 24 11.43 -3.68 12.37
CA ASN A 24 10.24 -4.09 13.12
C ASN A 24 9.08 -3.17 12.79
N TRP A 25 7.99 -3.76 12.35
CA TRP A 25 6.78 -3.05 11.96
C TRP A 25 5.70 -3.24 13.02
N GLY A 26 5.27 -2.11 13.60
CA GLY A 26 4.09 -2.02 14.42
C GLY A 26 2.86 -1.76 13.56
N THR A 27 1.71 -2.10 14.11
CA THR A 27 0.41 -1.90 13.47
C THR A 27 -0.64 -1.83 14.59
N PRO A 28 -1.62 -0.91 14.51
CA PRO A 28 -2.65 -0.78 15.54
C PRO A 28 -3.47 -2.08 15.66
N SER A 29 -4.08 -2.36 16.81
CA SER A 29 -4.89 -3.59 16.95
C SER A 29 -6.13 -3.56 16.05
N THR A 30 -6.67 -2.37 15.82
CA THR A 30 -7.81 -2.09 14.94
C THR A 30 -7.57 -0.79 14.17
N ILE A 31 -8.12 -0.66 12.95
CA ILE A 31 -7.98 0.57 12.14
C ILE A 31 -8.61 1.80 12.84
N SER A 32 -9.60 1.57 13.72
CA SER A 32 -10.23 2.62 14.53
C SER A 32 -9.32 3.26 15.58
N GLU A 33 -8.19 2.63 15.91
CA GLU A 33 -7.15 3.24 16.76
C GLU A 33 -6.32 4.29 16.01
N ILE A 34 -6.46 4.37 14.68
CA ILE A 34 -5.85 5.43 13.89
C ILE A 34 -6.90 6.49 13.63
N SER A 35 -6.61 7.71 14.06
CA SER A 35 -7.39 8.87 13.66
C SER A 35 -6.87 9.42 12.34
N PHE A 36 -7.79 9.80 11.45
CA PHE A 36 -7.45 10.32 10.13
C PHE A 36 -7.93 11.77 9.99
N ARG A 37 -7.11 12.58 9.33
CA ARG A 37 -7.44 13.95 8.95
C ARG A 37 -8.05 13.97 7.55
N GLY A 38 -8.98 14.89 7.32
CA GLY A 38 -9.56 15.17 6.00
C GLY A 38 -8.48 15.53 5.00
N ALA A 39 -8.51 14.89 3.82
CA ALA A 39 -7.74 15.39 2.69
C ALA A 39 -8.44 16.66 2.19
N ASN A 40 -7.73 17.78 2.10
CA ASN A 40 -8.27 19.09 1.68
C ASN A 40 -8.61 19.12 0.16
N VAL A 41 -9.21 18.05 -0.36
CA VAL A 41 -9.51 17.78 -1.77
C VAL A 41 -11.00 17.50 -2.00
N GLY A 42 -11.86 17.92 -1.07
CA GLY A 42 -13.32 17.79 -1.20
C GLY A 42 -13.90 16.42 -0.87
N LEU A 43 -13.12 15.56 -0.19
CA LEU A 43 -13.60 14.31 0.38
C LEU A 43 -13.99 14.54 1.84
N ASP A 44 -15.22 14.21 2.22
CA ASP A 44 -15.70 14.25 3.62
C ASP A 44 -15.13 13.10 4.48
N ILE A 45 -14.28 12.26 3.89
CA ILE A 45 -13.64 11.11 4.53
C ILE A 45 -12.16 11.43 4.82
N GLY A 46 -11.72 11.20 6.06
CA GLY A 46 -10.33 11.44 6.46
C GLY A 46 -9.37 10.37 5.90
N THR A 47 -8.50 10.70 4.96
CA THR A 47 -7.55 9.71 4.40
C THR A 47 -6.13 9.88 4.90
N HIS A 48 -5.82 10.96 5.62
CA HIS A 48 -4.47 11.25 6.12
C HIS A 48 -4.31 10.67 7.53
N ALA A 49 -3.65 9.51 7.65
CA ALA A 49 -3.38 8.88 8.94
C ALA A 49 -2.56 9.82 9.84
N LYS A 50 -3.03 10.06 11.06
CA LYS A 50 -2.30 10.84 12.05
C LYS A 50 -1.32 9.95 12.80
N MET A 51 -0.04 10.26 12.64
CA MET A 51 1.06 9.53 13.24
C MET A 51 1.88 10.48 14.12
N GLN A 52 2.43 9.95 15.21
CA GLN A 52 3.37 10.67 16.06
C GLN A 52 4.72 9.97 16.07
N ILE A 53 5.78 10.77 16.21
CA ILE A 53 7.15 10.31 16.41
C ILE A 53 7.57 10.84 17.78
N HIS A 54 7.77 9.94 18.75
CA HIS A 54 8.21 10.29 20.09
C HIS A 54 9.34 9.36 20.54
N ASP A 55 10.35 9.93 21.19
CA ASP A 55 11.59 9.27 21.63
C ASP A 55 12.24 8.40 20.55
N ASN A 56 11.83 7.13 20.47
CA ASN A 56 12.42 6.10 19.61
C ASN A 56 11.37 5.30 18.83
N ALA A 57 10.12 5.74 18.76
CA ALA A 57 9.05 4.99 18.11
C ALA A 57 8.10 5.88 17.32
N ILE A 58 7.64 5.34 16.19
CA ILE A 58 6.45 5.83 15.50
C ILE A 58 5.24 5.12 16.09
N SER A 59 4.14 5.84 16.29
CA SER A 59 2.87 5.26 16.74
C SER A 59 1.68 6.06 16.20
N ALA A 60 0.48 5.49 16.29
CA ALA A 60 -0.75 6.21 15.98
C ALA A 60 -0.92 7.42 16.91
N PHE A 61 -1.43 8.52 16.37
CA PHE A 61 -1.82 9.69 17.13
C PHE A 61 -3.34 9.74 17.26
N GLU A 62 -3.86 9.82 18.47
CA GLU A 62 -5.31 9.84 18.76
C GLU A 62 -5.84 11.25 19.10
N GLY A 63 -4.96 12.25 19.17
CA GLY A 63 -5.33 13.61 19.53
C GLY A 63 -6.17 14.33 18.47
N ALA A 64 -6.81 15.41 18.91
CA ALA A 64 -7.52 16.33 18.02
C ALA A 64 -6.55 17.04 17.07
N ASP A 65 -7.08 17.57 15.97
CA ASP A 65 -6.30 18.38 15.05
C ASP A 65 -5.89 19.69 15.73
N ASP A 66 -4.59 19.93 15.82
CA ASP A 66 -4.01 21.11 16.44
C ASP A 66 -2.82 21.66 15.62
N GLU A 67 -2.16 22.69 16.16
CA GLU A 67 -0.99 23.34 15.53
C GLU A 67 0.25 22.45 15.46
N ASN A 68 0.29 21.33 16.17
CA ASN A 68 1.40 20.37 16.17
C ASN A 68 1.22 19.28 15.11
N ILE A 69 0.06 19.20 14.46
CA ILE A 69 -0.16 18.33 13.30
C ILE A 69 0.25 19.06 12.03
N PHE A 70 1.26 18.53 11.36
CA PHE A 70 1.76 19.10 10.11
C PHE A 70 1.94 18.01 9.05
N GLU A 71 1.79 18.43 7.80
CA GLU A 71 2.10 17.62 6.63
C GLU A 71 3.43 18.10 6.04
N ARG A 72 4.27 17.17 5.60
CA ARG A 72 5.52 17.51 4.93
C ARG A 72 5.31 17.56 3.42
N THR A 73 6.13 18.35 2.72
CA THR A 73 6.19 18.28 1.26
C THR A 73 6.53 16.86 0.83
N LEU A 74 5.62 16.24 0.09
CA LEU A 74 5.80 14.90 -0.44
C LEU A 74 6.58 14.96 -1.76
N ASN A 75 7.67 14.20 -1.84
CA ASN A 75 8.37 13.93 -3.08
C ASN A 75 8.31 12.43 -3.32
N SER A 76 7.77 12.00 -4.46
CA SER A 76 7.76 10.58 -4.79
C SER A 76 9.16 10.12 -5.16
N TRP A 77 9.49 8.84 -4.90
CA TRP A 77 10.74 8.25 -5.37
C TRP A 77 10.92 8.48 -6.86
N GLU A 78 9.88 8.28 -7.67
CA GLU A 78 9.90 8.51 -9.12
C GLU A 78 10.15 9.94 -9.55
N SER A 79 9.82 10.93 -8.71
CA SER A 79 10.09 12.34 -9.01
C SER A 79 11.53 12.77 -8.71
N LEU A 80 12.29 11.95 -7.97
CA LEU A 80 13.65 12.31 -7.57
C LEU A 80 14.62 12.25 -8.76
N PRO A 81 15.52 13.24 -8.91
CA PRO A 81 16.64 13.14 -9.84
C PRO A 81 17.50 11.90 -9.56
N THR A 82 18.12 11.33 -10.59
CA THR A 82 19.00 10.15 -10.47
C THR A 82 20.06 10.34 -9.38
N LEU A 83 20.73 11.49 -9.33
CA LEU A 83 21.75 11.77 -8.31
C LEU A 83 21.19 11.68 -6.87
N ALA A 84 19.92 12.05 -6.66
CA ALA A 84 19.29 11.94 -5.34
C ALA A 84 18.93 10.48 -5.02
N LYS A 85 18.46 9.70 -6.01
CA LYS A 85 18.23 8.26 -5.85
C LYS A 85 19.53 7.55 -5.50
N ASP A 86 20.61 7.81 -6.26
CA ASP A 86 21.94 7.23 -6.03
C ASP A 86 22.45 7.59 -4.63
N ALA A 87 22.34 8.86 -4.22
CA ALA A 87 22.76 9.27 -2.88
C ALA A 87 21.97 8.59 -1.75
N LEU A 88 20.69 8.30 -1.95
CA LEU A 88 19.87 7.60 -0.97
C LEU A 88 20.18 6.09 -0.93
N THR A 89 20.63 5.51 -2.04
CA THR A 89 20.95 4.08 -2.17
C THR A 89 22.39 3.75 -1.77
N ASP A 90 23.36 4.56 -2.17
CA ASP A 90 24.80 4.25 -2.07
C ASP A 90 25.41 4.62 -0.71
N VAL A 91 24.72 5.44 0.09
CA VAL A 91 25.20 5.83 1.42
C VAL A 91 25.15 4.63 2.36
N GLN A 92 26.27 4.40 3.06
CA GLN A 92 26.32 3.42 4.13
C GLN A 92 25.67 3.98 5.40
N TYR A 93 24.43 3.58 5.65
CA TYR A 93 23.73 3.89 6.89
C TYR A 93 24.13 2.87 7.96
N GLU A 94 24.76 3.33 9.06
CA GLU A 94 25.29 2.40 10.08
C GLU A 94 24.22 1.72 10.94
N LYS A 95 23.13 2.44 11.22
CA LYS A 95 22.05 2.04 12.15
C LYS A 95 20.64 2.26 11.57
N THR A 96 20.56 2.69 10.32
CA THR A 96 19.32 3.01 9.63
C THR A 96 19.38 2.44 8.23
N GLN A 97 18.29 2.52 7.50
CA GLN A 97 18.22 2.16 6.08
C GLN A 97 17.14 2.99 5.41
N VAL A 98 17.22 3.13 4.08
CA VAL A 98 16.18 3.78 3.29
C VAL A 98 15.13 2.73 2.92
N PRO A 99 13.91 2.76 3.50
CA PRO A 99 12.98 1.63 3.36
C PRO A 99 12.25 1.58 2.01
N PHE A 100 12.45 2.59 1.15
CA PHE A 100 11.72 2.76 -0.10
C PHE A 100 12.64 2.81 -1.33
N ASN A 101 13.93 2.52 -1.16
CA ASN A 101 14.83 2.36 -2.32
C ASN A 101 14.48 1.06 -3.07
N ASP A 102 14.99 0.91 -4.30
CA ASP A 102 14.65 -0.23 -5.16
C ASP A 102 15.09 -1.59 -4.57
N ALA A 103 16.14 -1.62 -3.74
CA ALA A 103 16.69 -2.84 -3.15
C ALA A 103 15.87 -3.33 -1.94
N ASP A 104 15.30 -2.40 -1.17
CA ASP A 104 14.67 -2.67 0.13
C ASP A 104 13.14 -2.63 0.07
N LEU A 105 12.54 -1.95 -0.92
CA LEU A 105 11.11 -1.68 -0.97
C LEU A 105 10.25 -2.95 -0.81
N GLN A 106 10.51 -4.01 -1.58
CA GLN A 106 9.69 -5.22 -1.51
C GLN A 106 9.81 -5.90 -0.14
N ALA A 107 11.02 -6.00 0.40
CA ALA A 107 11.25 -6.60 1.71
C ALA A 107 10.56 -5.79 2.83
N GLN A 108 10.54 -4.46 2.72
CA GLN A 108 9.81 -3.61 3.66
C GLN A 108 8.30 -3.75 3.51
N MET A 109 7.77 -3.86 2.30
CA MET A 109 6.35 -4.12 2.06
C MET A 109 5.92 -5.47 2.63
N ASP A 110 6.71 -6.52 2.42
CA ASP A 110 6.44 -7.85 2.97
C ASP A 110 6.47 -7.85 4.51
N ALA A 111 7.44 -7.14 5.11
CA ALA A 111 7.54 -7.01 6.57
C ALA A 111 6.44 -6.15 7.18
N ALA A 112 5.96 -5.13 6.45
CA ALA A 112 4.86 -4.27 6.86
C ALA A 112 3.48 -4.91 6.66
N TYR A 113 3.38 -5.93 5.81
CA TYR A 113 2.11 -6.58 5.49
C TYR A 113 1.48 -7.26 6.70
N GLN A 114 0.15 -7.14 6.81
CA GLN A 114 -0.65 -7.82 7.81
C GLN A 114 -1.95 -8.31 7.18
N GLU A 115 -2.18 -9.62 7.18
CA GLU A 115 -3.38 -10.23 6.60
C GLU A 115 -4.68 -9.66 7.19
N ARG A 116 -4.66 -9.34 8.48
CA ARG A 116 -5.80 -8.76 9.19
C ARG A 116 -6.28 -7.40 8.66
N PHE A 117 -5.48 -6.69 7.86
CA PHE A 117 -5.94 -5.46 7.21
C PHE A 117 -7.13 -5.69 6.28
N PHE A 118 -7.27 -6.91 5.77
CA PHE A 118 -8.34 -7.28 4.87
C PHE A 118 -9.50 -7.99 5.58
N ALA A 119 -9.43 -8.14 6.91
CA ALA A 119 -10.48 -8.81 7.67
C ALA A 119 -11.78 -8.00 7.62
N GLY A 120 -12.85 -8.64 7.16
CA GLY A 120 -14.18 -8.01 7.06
C GLY A 120 -14.35 -7.09 5.86
N ILE A 121 -13.34 -6.98 4.98
CA ILE A 121 -13.54 -6.41 3.65
C ILE A 121 -14.31 -7.45 2.83
N PRO A 122 -15.50 -7.12 2.30
CA PRO A 122 -16.20 -8.02 1.40
C PRO A 122 -15.27 -8.32 0.21
N GLU A 123 -15.19 -9.58 -0.21
CA GLU A 123 -14.68 -9.85 -1.56
C GLU A 123 -15.45 -8.95 -2.52
N VAL A 124 -14.71 -8.20 -3.36
CA VAL A 124 -15.30 -7.25 -4.31
C VAL A 124 -16.44 -7.99 -4.99
N ALA A 125 -17.67 -7.55 -4.77
CA ALA A 125 -18.83 -8.12 -5.47
C ALA A 125 -18.47 -8.02 -6.95
N ASP A 126 -18.47 -9.16 -7.65
CA ASP A 126 -18.16 -9.24 -9.08
C ASP A 126 -18.76 -7.99 -9.73
N CYS A 127 -17.88 -7.07 -10.14
CA CYS A 127 -18.29 -5.96 -10.95
C CYS A 127 -18.71 -6.65 -12.23
N ASP A 128 -20.00 -6.96 -12.36
CA ASP A 128 -20.57 -7.50 -13.57
C ASP A 128 -20.05 -6.58 -14.67
N LEU A 129 -19.12 -7.10 -15.48
CA LEU A 129 -18.66 -6.44 -16.67
C LEU A 129 -19.94 -6.26 -17.46
N VAL A 130 -20.52 -5.06 -17.40
CA VAL A 130 -21.70 -4.75 -18.20
C VAL A 130 -21.26 -5.10 -19.62
N GLU A 131 -21.88 -6.14 -20.19
CA GLU A 131 -21.59 -6.72 -21.50
C GLU A 131 -21.95 -5.75 -22.64
N ASP A 132 -21.73 -4.45 -22.47
CA ASP A 132 -21.93 -3.41 -23.48
C ASP A 132 -20.60 -2.82 -23.95
N ARG A 133 -19.48 -3.52 -23.75
CA ARG A 133 -18.28 -3.23 -24.55
C ARG A 133 -18.53 -3.82 -25.94
N PRO A 134 -18.60 -3.01 -27.02
CA PRO A 134 -18.76 -3.53 -28.37
C PRO A 134 -17.65 -4.57 -28.63
N PRO A 135 -17.97 -5.71 -29.28
CA PRO A 135 -17.02 -6.80 -29.43
C PRO A 135 -15.73 -6.29 -30.04
N LYS A 136 -14.59 -6.63 -29.41
CA LYS A 136 -13.28 -6.38 -29.98
C LYS A 136 -13.27 -7.02 -31.37
N VAL A 137 -13.11 -6.18 -32.39
CA VAL A 137 -12.82 -6.67 -33.74
C VAL A 137 -11.43 -7.27 -33.67
N ASP A 138 -11.33 -8.60 -33.82
CA ASP A 138 -10.06 -9.30 -33.94
C ASP A 138 -9.31 -8.74 -35.14
N THR A 139 -8.26 -7.96 -34.88
CA THR A 139 -7.28 -7.63 -35.91
C THR A 139 -6.34 -8.84 -36.03
N PRO A 140 -5.98 -9.32 -37.24
CA PRO A 140 -5.46 -10.68 -37.44
C PRO A 140 -4.04 -11.00 -36.92
N ASP A 141 -3.44 -10.19 -36.04
CA ASP A 141 -2.00 -10.27 -35.74
C ASP A 141 -1.61 -10.59 -34.29
N ASP A 142 -2.55 -11.00 -33.41
CA ASP A 142 -2.18 -11.52 -32.08
C ASP A 142 -2.01 -13.05 -32.08
N PRO A 143 -0.84 -13.61 -31.68
CA PRO A 143 -0.65 -15.05 -31.57
C PRO A 143 -1.45 -15.63 -30.39
N PRO A 144 -1.95 -16.87 -30.50
CA PRO A 144 -2.88 -17.42 -29.52
C PRO A 144 -2.20 -17.65 -28.17
N VAL A 145 -2.74 -17.03 -27.12
CA VAL A 145 -2.40 -17.35 -25.73
C VAL A 145 -3.03 -18.70 -25.38
N THR A 146 -2.27 -19.79 -25.53
CA THR A 146 -2.65 -21.08 -24.96
C THR A 146 -2.59 -21.01 -23.44
N VAL A 147 -3.76 -21.01 -22.80
CA VAL A 147 -3.92 -21.23 -21.36
C VAL A 147 -3.65 -22.70 -21.09
N THR A 148 -2.51 -23.03 -20.47
CA THR A 148 -2.25 -24.38 -19.96
C THR A 148 -2.24 -24.35 -18.44
N THR A 149 -3.39 -24.68 -17.85
CA THR A 149 -3.51 -25.08 -16.44
C THR A 149 -2.68 -26.33 -16.20
N SER A 150 -1.81 -26.31 -15.19
CA SER A 150 -1.20 -27.54 -14.64
C SER A 150 -0.98 -27.36 -13.14
N ALA A 151 -1.69 -28.17 -12.37
CA ALA A 151 -1.64 -28.26 -10.91
C ALA A 151 -0.27 -28.77 -10.40
N PRO A 152 0.13 -28.47 -9.15
CA PRO A 152 1.37 -28.98 -8.59
C PRO A 152 1.29 -30.48 -8.26
N LYS A 153 2.36 -31.20 -8.62
CA LYS A 153 2.59 -32.62 -8.36
C LYS A 153 3.10 -32.83 -6.94
N THR A 154 2.43 -33.68 -6.17
CA THR A 154 2.90 -34.19 -4.87
C THR A 154 4.02 -35.20 -5.06
N GLU A 155 5.17 -35.04 -4.38
CA GLU A 155 6.21 -36.07 -4.25
C GLU A 155 6.13 -36.76 -2.88
N PRO A 156 6.33 -38.09 -2.80
CA PRO A 156 6.54 -38.78 -1.54
C PRO A 156 8.05 -38.95 -1.28
N THR A 157 8.56 -38.50 -0.13
CA THR A 157 9.91 -38.84 0.34
C THR A 157 9.82 -39.93 1.39
N GLY A 158 10.27 -41.14 1.04
CA GLY A 158 10.59 -42.21 1.98
C GLY A 158 12.06 -42.58 1.83
N ALA A 159 12.75 -42.71 2.96
CA ALA A 159 13.99 -43.45 3.13
C ALA A 159 13.87 -44.30 4.39
#